data_AF-A0A8H7EE01-F1
#
_entry.id   AF-A0A8H7EE01-F1
#
_cell.length_a   1.000
_cell.length_b   1.000
_cell.length_c   1.000
_cell.angle_alpha   90.00
_cell.angle_beta   90.00
_cell.angle_gamma   90.00
#
_symmetry.space_group_name_H-M   'P 1'
#
loop_
_entity.id
_entity.type
_entity.pdbx_description
1 polymer ?
#
loop_
_entity_poly.entity_id
_entity_poly.type
_entity_poly.pdbx_seq_one_letter_code
_entity_poly.pdbx_strand_id
1 'polypeptide(L)'
;MYAHSSGLWLRRTYSHDQVADVHCVAVRSPDDLQDIVITYPSDHLHANDLASLLPGLSPKDFSSLAASTTTIVHNGATVSFLQPYASPHAAKVTSIKELIYLVTPRRIPFYYESTAGVAELTSLSSLREKSVAERIPPAGASGYTTSK
;
A
#
# COMPACT_ATOMS: atom_id res chain seq x y z
N MET A 1 2.55 -13.36 10.53
CA MET A 1 1.30 -12.63 10.88
C MET A 1 1.19 -11.39 10.00
N TYR A 2 0.17 -11.32 9.13
CA TYR A 2 -0.07 -10.15 8.27
C TYR A 2 -0.60 -8.97 9.05
N ALA A 3 -0.42 -7.76 8.51
CA ALA A 3 -1.06 -6.57 9.05
C ALA A 3 -2.57 -6.81 9.15
N HIS A 4 -3.15 -6.50 10.31
CA HIS A 4 -4.56 -6.76 10.61
C HIS A 4 -5.51 -6.15 9.56
N SER A 5 -5.15 -4.98 9.00
CA SER A 5 -5.95 -4.37 7.92
C SER A 5 -5.88 -5.15 6.61
N SER A 6 -4.71 -5.68 6.21
CA SER A 6 -4.57 -6.52 5.01
C SER A 6 -5.45 -7.76 5.07
N GLY A 7 -5.48 -8.44 6.22
CA GLY A 7 -6.31 -9.64 6.39
C GLY A 7 -7.82 -9.35 6.26
N LEU A 8 -8.28 -8.19 6.73
CA LEU A 8 -9.67 -7.76 6.58
C LEU A 8 -10.02 -7.43 5.13
N TRP A 9 -9.12 -6.74 4.43
CA TRP A 9 -9.30 -6.44 3.00
C TRP A 9 -9.41 -7.73 2.19
N LEU A 10 -8.48 -8.67 2.38
CA LEU A 10 -8.50 -9.97 1.70
C LEU A 10 -9.83 -10.70 1.92
N ARG A 11 -10.23 -10.89 3.18
CA ARG A 11 -11.52 -11.55 3.52
C ARG A 11 -12.73 -10.88 2.87
N ARG A 12 -12.76 -9.55 2.83
CA ARG A 12 -13.87 -8.80 2.22
C ARG A 12 -13.86 -8.92 0.70
N THR A 13 -12.70 -8.87 0.08
CA THR A 13 -12.54 -9.06 -1.37
C THR A 13 -13.00 -10.46 -1.79
N TYR A 14 -12.65 -11.51 -1.04
CA TYR A 14 -13.12 -12.87 -1.32
C TYR A 14 -14.62 -13.08 -1.14
N SER A 15 -15.28 -12.26 -0.32
CA SER A 15 -16.73 -12.33 -0.16
C SER A 15 -17.50 -11.71 -1.34
N HIS A 16 -16.80 -11.11 -2.31
CA HIS A 16 -17.41 -10.43 -3.44
C HIS A 16 -17.27 -11.28 -4.72
N ASP A 17 -18.41 -11.70 -5.25
CA ASP A 17 -18.58 -12.48 -6.48
C ASP A 17 -18.01 -11.86 -7.77
N GLN A 18 -17.71 -10.56 -7.76
CA GLN A 18 -17.16 -9.82 -8.92
C GLN A 18 -15.63 -9.81 -8.96
N VAL A 19 -14.96 -10.40 -7.96
CA VAL A 19 -13.50 -10.49 -7.91
C VAL A 19 -13.06 -11.78 -8.59
N ALA A 20 -12.42 -11.65 -9.75
CA ALA A 20 -11.89 -12.80 -10.49
C ALA A 20 -10.57 -13.31 -9.87
N ASP A 21 -9.64 -12.39 -9.59
CA ASP A 21 -8.29 -12.70 -9.12
C ASP A 21 -7.80 -11.65 -8.11
N VAL A 22 -6.93 -12.06 -7.20
CA VAL A 22 -6.28 -11.17 -6.22
C VAL A 22 -4.76 -11.33 -6.32
N HIS A 23 -4.07 -10.21 -6.56
CA HIS A 23 -2.61 -10.17 -6.60
C HIS A 23 -2.07 -9.49 -5.35
N CYS A 24 -1.43 -10.26 -4.47
CA CYS A 24 -0.73 -9.73 -3.30
C CYS A 24 0.71 -9.40 -3.70
N VAL A 25 1.05 -8.11 -3.75
CA VAL A 25 2.37 -7.63 -4.17
C VAL A 25 3.22 -7.26 -2.95
N ALA A 26 4.54 -7.45 -3.06
CA ALA A 26 5.52 -7.16 -2.02
C ALA A 26 5.31 -7.95 -0.71
N VAL A 27 5.02 -9.25 -0.85
CA VAL A 27 4.81 -10.17 0.28
C VAL A 27 6.16 -10.60 0.84
N ARG A 28 6.57 -10.03 1.98
CA ARG A 28 7.87 -10.34 2.62
C ARG A 28 7.96 -11.74 3.23
N SER A 29 6.84 -12.35 3.58
CA SER A 29 6.79 -13.65 4.28
C SER A 29 5.70 -14.53 3.67
N PRO A 30 5.80 -14.94 2.40
CA PRO A 30 4.73 -15.64 1.68
C PRO A 30 4.28 -16.94 2.38
N ASP A 31 5.18 -17.58 3.13
CA ASP A 31 4.87 -18.79 3.90
C ASP A 31 3.78 -18.58 4.94
N ASP A 32 3.68 -17.37 5.51
CA ASP A 32 2.61 -17.07 6.47
C ASP A 32 1.23 -17.04 5.78
N LEU A 33 1.16 -16.87 4.44
CA LEU A 33 -0.07 -16.65 3.63
C LEU A 33 -0.56 -17.96 3.01
N GLN A 34 0.14 -19.08 3.19
CA GLN A 34 -0.17 -20.32 2.47
C GLN A 34 -1.61 -20.78 2.71
N ASP A 35 -2.14 -20.65 3.93
CA ASP A 35 -3.53 -20.98 4.23
C ASP A 35 -4.53 -20.17 3.38
N ILE A 36 -4.21 -18.90 3.08
CA ILE A 36 -5.07 -18.04 2.26
C ILE A 36 -5.00 -18.50 0.80
N VAL A 37 -3.80 -18.74 0.27
CA VAL A 37 -3.62 -19.22 -1.12
C VAL A 37 -4.28 -20.59 -1.34
N ILE A 38 -4.20 -21.49 -0.35
CA ILE A 38 -4.86 -22.80 -0.39
C ILE A 38 -6.39 -22.64 -0.41
N THR A 39 -6.91 -21.68 0.37
CA THR A 39 -8.35 -21.41 0.46
C THR A 39 -8.88 -20.72 -0.80
N TYR A 40 -8.06 -19.86 -1.42
CA TYR A 40 -8.42 -19.03 -2.56
C TYR A 40 -7.38 -19.19 -3.68
N PRO A 41 -7.50 -20.23 -4.53
CA PRO A 41 -6.50 -20.53 -5.55
C PRO A 41 -6.35 -19.48 -6.66
N SER A 42 -7.25 -18.49 -6.74
CA SER A 42 -7.10 -17.29 -7.59
C SER A 42 -6.18 -16.23 -6.98
N ASP A 43 -5.51 -16.56 -5.86
CA ASP A 43 -4.50 -15.71 -5.25
C ASP A 43 -3.13 -15.91 -5.87
N HIS A 44 -2.52 -14.78 -6.20
CA HIS A 44 -1.16 -14.73 -6.70
C HIS A 44 -0.29 -13.94 -5.73
N LEU A 45 0.65 -14.61 -5.09
CA LEU A 45 1.62 -13.97 -4.20
C LEU A 45 2.88 -13.60 -4.97
N HIS A 46 3.29 -12.34 -4.85
CA HIS A 46 4.55 -11.85 -5.38
C HIS A 46 5.48 -11.51 -4.22
N ALA A 47 6.44 -12.40 -3.97
CA ALA A 47 7.35 -12.34 -2.83
C ALA A 47 8.51 -11.33 -3.05
N ASN A 48 8.15 -10.05 -3.04
CA ASN A 48 9.05 -8.94 -3.35
C ASN A 48 9.09 -7.91 -2.20
N ASP A 49 9.80 -6.80 -2.41
CA ASP A 49 9.86 -5.67 -1.48
C ASP A 49 9.25 -4.41 -2.09
N LEU A 50 8.39 -3.75 -1.33
CA LEU A 50 7.72 -2.51 -1.71
C LEU A 50 8.70 -1.33 -1.86
N ALA A 51 9.87 -1.39 -1.20
CA ALA A 51 10.93 -0.41 -1.36
C ALA A 51 11.72 -0.56 -2.67
N SER A 52 11.55 -1.67 -3.38
CA SER A 52 12.20 -1.92 -4.67
C SER A 52 11.44 -1.21 -5.79
N LEU A 53 12.16 -0.86 -6.86
CA LEU A 53 11.54 -0.38 -8.11
C LEU A 53 10.53 -1.41 -8.62
N LEU A 54 9.41 -0.94 -9.17
CA LEU A 54 8.30 -1.75 -9.68
C LEU A 54 7.77 -2.73 -8.61
N PRO A 55 7.62 -2.28 -7.35
CA PRO A 55 7.50 -3.15 -6.17
C PRO A 55 8.27 -4.48 -6.19
N GLY A 56 9.45 -4.49 -6.81
CA GLY A 56 10.31 -5.66 -7.04
C GLY A 56 9.85 -6.65 -8.12
N LEU A 57 8.79 -6.32 -8.87
CA LEU A 57 8.32 -7.10 -10.02
C LEU A 57 9.18 -6.86 -11.25
N SER A 58 9.19 -7.83 -12.17
CA SER A 58 9.76 -7.59 -13.50
C SER A 58 8.91 -6.56 -14.26
N PRO A 59 9.49 -5.76 -15.19
CA PRO A 59 8.71 -4.85 -16.02
C PRO A 59 7.58 -5.53 -16.80
N LYS A 60 7.78 -6.80 -17.16
CA LYS A 60 6.76 -7.62 -17.84
C LYS A 60 5.59 -7.92 -16.91
N ASP A 61 5.85 -8.44 -15.71
CA ASP A 61 4.80 -8.80 -14.76
C ASP A 61 4.05 -7.56 -14.28
N PHE A 62 4.78 -6.48 -14.02
CA PHE A 62 4.22 -5.18 -13.68
C PHE A 62 3.29 -4.65 -14.77
N SER A 63 3.69 -4.74 -16.04
CA SER A 63 2.85 -4.37 -17.19
C SER A 63 1.62 -5.26 -17.36
N SER A 64 1.77 -6.58 -17.19
CA SER A 64 0.67 -7.54 -17.23
C SER A 64 -0.36 -7.26 -16.14
N LEU A 65 0.08 -7.00 -14.90
CA LEU A 65 -0.78 -6.61 -13.79
C LEU A 65 -1.49 -5.29 -14.10
N ALA A 66 -0.80 -4.29 -14.63
CA ALA A 66 -1.41 -3.03 -15.01
C ALA A 66 -2.48 -3.17 -16.10
N ALA A 67 -2.35 -4.16 -16.99
CA ALA A 67 -3.30 -4.44 -18.06
C ALA A 67 -4.57 -5.18 -17.60
N SER A 68 -4.51 -5.96 -16.52
CA SER A 68 -5.65 -6.72 -16.00
C SER A 68 -6.30 -6.09 -14.77
N THR A 69 -5.52 -5.41 -13.92
CA THR A 69 -5.99 -4.87 -12.63
C THR A 69 -7.11 -3.86 -12.84
N THR A 70 -8.16 -3.99 -12.03
CA THR A 70 -9.34 -3.12 -12.03
C THR A 70 -9.47 -2.30 -10.75
N THR A 71 -8.71 -2.60 -9.71
CA THR A 71 -8.67 -1.87 -8.45
C THR A 71 -7.35 -2.14 -7.72
N ILE A 72 -6.76 -1.11 -7.11
CA ILE A 72 -5.59 -1.24 -6.23
C ILE A 72 -5.96 -0.81 -4.82
N VAL A 73 -5.61 -1.64 -3.83
CA VAL A 73 -5.62 -1.28 -2.42
C VAL A 73 -4.18 -1.25 -1.92
N HIS A 74 -3.68 -0.05 -1.62
CA HIS A 74 -2.34 0.15 -1.08
C HIS A 74 -2.41 0.41 0.43
N ASN A 75 -2.10 -0.63 1.20
CA ASN A 75 -1.96 -0.55 2.64
C ASN A 75 -0.55 -0.92 3.15
N GLY A 76 0.38 -1.22 2.23
CA GLY A 76 1.75 -1.56 2.55
C GLY A 76 2.44 -0.44 3.33
N ALA A 77 2.95 -0.77 4.52
CA ALA A 77 3.70 0.17 5.34
C ALA A 77 4.70 -0.55 6.23
N THR A 78 5.90 0.02 6.35
CA THR A 78 6.76 -0.20 7.51
C THR A 78 6.31 0.77 8.60
N VAL A 79 5.80 0.23 9.71
CA VAL A 79 5.38 1.03 10.87
C VAL A 79 6.55 1.13 11.83
N SER A 80 7.22 2.28 11.84
CA SER A 80 8.25 2.60 12.82
C SER A 80 8.16 4.07 13.19
N PHE A 81 7.85 4.35 14.45
CA PHE A 81 7.70 5.72 14.93
C PHE A 81 9.04 6.41 15.19
N LEU A 82 10.10 5.63 15.36
CA LEU A 82 11.46 6.07 15.72
C LEU A 82 12.34 6.36 14.51
N GLN A 83 11.93 5.92 13.33
CA GLN A 83 12.73 6.10 12.12
C GLN A 83 12.52 7.51 11.54
N PRO A 84 13.58 8.13 10.97
CA PRO A 84 13.44 9.38 10.23
C PRO A 84 12.70 9.13 8.91
N TYR A 85 12.11 10.18 8.33
CA TYR A 85 11.36 10.13 7.07
C TYR A 85 12.10 9.44 5.91
N ALA A 86 13.43 9.59 5.84
CA ALA A 86 14.25 8.98 4.80
C ALA A 86 14.16 7.44 4.79
N SER A 87 13.92 6.79 5.93
CA SER A 87 13.88 5.32 6.03
C SER A 87 12.64 4.70 5.37
N PRO A 88 11.39 5.15 5.65
CA PRO A 88 10.21 4.61 4.98
C PRO A 88 9.94 5.24 3.60
N HIS A 89 10.70 6.28 3.20
CA HIS A 89 10.43 7.03 1.96
C HIS A 89 10.34 6.13 0.73
N ALA A 90 11.31 5.24 0.51
CA ALA A 90 11.31 4.36 -0.66
C ALA A 90 10.07 3.44 -0.68
N ALA A 91 9.78 2.79 0.45
CA ALA A 91 8.65 1.87 0.58
C ALA A 91 7.28 2.55 0.48
N LYS A 92 7.15 3.85 0.76
CA LYS A 92 5.85 4.53 0.80
C LYS A 92 5.67 5.59 -0.28
N VAL A 93 6.65 6.46 -0.50
CA VAL A 93 6.50 7.57 -1.45
C VAL A 93 6.85 7.11 -2.85
N THR A 94 7.98 6.42 -3.02
CA THR A 94 8.41 5.95 -4.34
C THR A 94 7.45 4.87 -4.87
N SER A 95 7.11 3.89 -4.05
CA SER A 95 6.19 2.80 -4.43
C SER A 95 4.81 3.33 -4.88
N ILE A 96 4.24 4.30 -4.16
CA ILE A 96 2.96 4.93 -4.53
C ILE A 96 3.09 5.65 -5.87
N LYS A 97 4.19 6.40 -6.11
CA LYS A 97 4.40 7.08 -7.40
C LYS A 97 4.41 6.08 -8.54
N GLU A 98 5.13 4.97 -8.40
CA GLU A 98 5.19 3.92 -9.43
C GLU A 98 3.82 3.28 -9.67
N LEU A 99 3.06 2.99 -8.62
CA LEU A 99 1.70 2.46 -8.75
C LEU A 99 0.74 3.49 -9.36
N ILE A 100 0.86 4.77 -9.04
CA ILE A 100 0.07 5.85 -9.64
C ILE A 100 0.33 5.94 -11.15
N TYR A 101 1.60 5.86 -11.57
CA TYR A 101 1.93 5.83 -12.99
C TYR A 101 1.25 4.68 -13.74
N LEU A 102 1.08 3.51 -13.09
CA LEU A 102 0.36 2.39 -13.68
C LEU A 102 -1.15 2.60 -13.81
N VAL A 103 -1.79 3.15 -12.78
CA VAL A 103 -3.25 3.24 -12.74
C VAL A 103 -3.79 4.39 -13.56
N THR A 104 -2.99 5.43 -13.77
CA THR A 104 -3.40 6.67 -14.43
C THR A 104 -3.95 6.45 -15.84
N PRO A 105 -3.29 5.70 -16.75
CA PRO A 105 -3.77 5.53 -18.12
C PRO A 105 -5.17 4.90 -18.23
N ARG A 106 -5.51 4.00 -17.30
CA ARG A 106 -6.78 3.26 -17.28
C ARG A 106 -7.77 3.79 -16.25
N ARG A 107 -7.40 4.84 -15.48
CA ARG A 107 -8.18 5.40 -14.37
C ARG A 107 -8.62 4.32 -13.36
N ILE A 108 -7.73 3.39 -13.07
CA ILE A 108 -8.01 2.32 -12.10
C ILE A 108 -8.19 2.96 -10.71
N PRO A 109 -9.28 2.64 -9.99
CA PRO A 109 -9.45 3.05 -8.60
C PRO A 109 -8.23 2.69 -7.73
N PHE A 110 -7.71 3.66 -7.00
CA PHE A 110 -6.58 3.52 -6.10
C PHE A 110 -6.99 3.91 -4.68
N TYR A 111 -7.10 2.92 -3.81
CA TYR A 111 -7.42 3.11 -2.40
C TYR A 111 -6.14 3.14 -1.58
N TYR A 112 -5.91 4.23 -0.88
CA TYR A 112 -4.72 4.43 -0.06
C TYR A 112 -5.09 4.49 1.42
N GLU A 113 -4.51 3.58 2.22
CA GLU A 113 -4.68 3.60 3.68
C GLU A 113 -3.62 4.53 4.30
N SER A 114 -4.05 5.73 4.70
CA SER A 114 -3.22 6.68 5.45
C SER A 114 -3.32 6.43 6.97
N THR A 115 -2.93 7.41 7.81
CA THR A 115 -3.04 7.34 9.27
C THR A 115 -3.64 8.61 9.84
N ALA A 116 -4.48 8.48 10.88
CA ALA A 116 -4.99 9.62 11.63
C ALA A 116 -3.86 10.45 12.29
N GLY A 117 -2.69 9.84 12.50
CA GLY A 117 -1.50 10.53 13.02
C GLY A 117 -1.07 11.72 12.16
N VAL A 118 -1.45 11.79 10.88
CA VAL A 118 -1.17 12.98 10.03
C VAL A 118 -1.74 14.26 10.66
N ALA A 119 -2.78 14.17 11.49
CA ALA A 119 -3.30 15.29 12.25
C ALA A 119 -2.24 15.96 13.15
N GLU A 120 -1.32 15.17 13.73
CA GLU A 120 -0.23 15.63 14.60
C GLU A 120 0.80 16.48 13.85
N LEU A 121 0.85 16.38 12.52
CA LEU A 121 1.72 17.19 11.67
C LEU A 121 1.13 18.58 11.38
N THR A 122 -0.10 18.82 11.84
CA THR A 122 -0.83 20.06 11.60
C THR A 122 -0.99 20.83 12.90
N SER A 123 -1.07 22.16 12.82
CA SER A 123 -1.42 23.01 13.96
C SER A 123 -2.94 23.18 14.15
N LEU A 124 -3.74 22.24 13.61
CA LEU A 124 -5.20 22.31 13.64
C LEU A 124 -5.75 21.68 14.91
N SER A 125 -6.78 22.30 15.49
CA SER A 125 -7.51 21.76 16.65
C SER A 125 -8.41 20.57 16.29
N SER A 126 -8.71 20.38 15.01
CA SER A 126 -9.42 19.21 14.49
C SER A 126 -9.04 18.97 13.02
N LEU A 127 -8.94 17.71 12.63
CA LEU A 127 -8.71 17.34 11.24
C LEU A 127 -10.05 16.95 10.59
N ARG A 128 -10.42 17.67 9.53
CA ARG A 128 -11.52 17.30 8.62
C ARG A 128 -10.93 16.75 7.33
N GLU A 129 -11.76 16.16 6.48
CA GLU A 129 -11.39 15.72 5.13
C GLU A 129 -11.06 16.95 4.24
N LYS A 130 -9.87 17.49 4.45
CA LYS A 130 -9.30 18.63 3.72
C LYS A 130 -7.83 18.36 3.47
N SER A 131 -7.32 18.92 2.38
CA SER A 131 -5.89 18.86 2.09
C SER A 131 -5.10 19.54 3.21
N VAL A 132 -4.01 18.89 3.60
CA VAL A 132 -3.00 19.43 4.52
C VAL A 132 -1.63 19.52 3.86
N ALA A 133 -1.56 19.45 2.52
CA ALA A 133 -0.32 19.45 1.77
C ALA A 133 0.57 20.70 2.00
N GLU A 134 -0.04 21.83 2.36
CA GLU A 134 0.67 23.08 2.69
C GLU A 134 1.30 23.05 4.09
N ARG A 135 1.02 22.02 4.90
CA ARG A 135 1.54 21.89 6.27
C ARG A 135 2.87 21.16 6.24
N ILE A 136 3.92 21.88 6.61
CA ILE A 136 5.27 21.34 6.72
C ILE A 136 5.37 20.59 8.05
N PRO A 137 5.78 19.30 8.05
CA PRO A 137 5.99 18.56 9.29
C PRO A 137 7.04 19.23 10.19
N PRO A 138 6.84 19.25 11.51
CA PRO A 138 7.84 19.79 12.43
C PRO A 138 9.12 18.93 12.43
N ALA A 139 10.26 19.56 12.75
CA ALA A 139 11.52 18.84 12.89
C ALA A 139 11.41 17.75 13.98
N GLY A 140 11.91 16.55 13.70
CA GLY A 140 11.81 15.41 14.61
C GLY A 140 10.46 14.67 14.61
N ALA A 141 9.51 15.07 13.74
CA ALA A 141 8.29 14.31 13.53
C ALA A 141 8.58 12.88 13.08
N SER A 142 7.68 11.97 13.43
CA SER A 142 7.82 10.56 13.10
C SER A 142 7.93 10.34 11.59
N GLY A 143 8.93 9.57 11.16
CA GLY A 143 9.09 9.16 9.76
C GLY A 143 7.88 8.37 9.24
N TYR A 144 7.22 7.59 10.10
CA TYR A 144 5.99 6.88 9.73
C TYR A 144 4.87 7.85 9.36
N THR A 145 4.61 8.86 10.19
CA THR A 145 3.52 9.83 9.98
C THR A 145 3.80 10.75 8.81
N THR A 146 5.03 11.24 8.69
CA THR A 146 5.45 12.16 7.61
C THR A 146 5.50 11.50 6.24
N SER A 147 5.56 10.17 6.19
CA SER A 147 5.50 9.39 4.94
C SER A 147 4.10 8.90 4.58
N LYS A 148 3.08 9.31 5.32
CA LYS A 148 1.69 8.92 5.08
C LYS A 148 0.88 9.97 4.34
#